data_AF-A0A6A4JZ87-F1
#
_entry.id   AF-A0A6A4JZ87-F1
#
_cell.length_a   1.000
_cell.length_b   1.000
_cell.length_c   1.000
_cell.angle_alpha   90.00
_cell.angle_beta   90.00
_cell.angle_gamma   90.00
#
_symmetry.space_group_name_H-M   'P 1'
#
loop_
_entity.id
_entity.type
_entity.pdbx_description
1 polymer ?
#
loop_
_entity_poly.entity_id
_entity_poly.type
_entity_poly.pdbx_seq_one_letter_code
_entity_poly.pdbx_strand_id
1 'polypeptide(L)' 'MDEQKLVDYDWNFEFVIGSSAVSTVDQPLLHLRLDLGGGRVSSAAAAPSAIQTSVVPLDVELDRSQLKNLISELETALSA' A
#
# COMPACT_ATOMS: atom_id res chain seq x y z
N MET A 1 13.88 16.11 -2.09
CA MET A 1 12.85 15.17 -2.59
C MET A 1 11.55 15.59 -1.93
N ASP A 2 10.46 15.72 -2.68
CA ASP A 2 9.15 15.90 -2.07
C ASP A 2 8.86 14.68 -1.19
N GLU A 3 8.61 14.89 0.10
CA GLU A 3 8.24 13.82 1.02
C GLU A 3 6.89 13.26 0.57
N GLN A 4 6.87 12.00 0.13
CA GLN A 4 5.64 11.26 -0.07
C GLN A 4 5.08 10.89 1.29
N LYS A 5 3.81 11.18 1.51
CA LYS A 5 3.06 10.85 2.73
C LYS A 5 1.97 9.86 2.38
N LEU A 6 1.74 8.89 3.25
CA LEU A 6 0.54 8.07 3.16
C LEU A 6 -0.69 8.97 3.37
N VAL A 7 -1.60 9.00 2.40
CA VAL A 7 -2.82 9.82 2.46
C VAL A 7 -4.05 8.95 2.62
N ASP A 8 -4.08 7.77 2.01
CA ASP A 8 -5.16 6.81 2.15
C ASP A 8 -4.62 5.37 2.07
N TYR A 9 -5.40 4.42 2.60
CA TYR A 9 -5.10 3.00 2.49
C TYR A 9 -6.38 2.17 2.42
N ASP A 10 -6.34 1.10 1.62
CA ASP A 10 -7.42 0.13 1.52
C ASP A 10 -6.84 -1.30 1.52
N TRP A 11 -7.61 -2.27 1.99
CA TRP A 11 -7.14 -3.65 2.09
C TRP A 11 -8.24 -4.67 1.86
N ASN A 12 -7.86 -5.80 1.27
CA ASN A 12 -8.74 -6.94 1.07
C ASN A 12 -7.98 -8.26 1.25
N PHE A 13 -8.67 -9.32 1.68
CA PHE A 13 -8.12 -10.68 1.69
C PHE A 13 -8.63 -11.48 0.50
N GLU A 14 -7.73 -12.17 -0.17
CA GLU A 14 -8.04 -13.20 -1.16
C GLU A 14 -7.56 -14.57 -0.67
N PHE A 15 -8.39 -15.58 -0.86
CA PHE A 15 -8.06 -16.97 -0.53
C PHE A 15 -7.59 -17.66 -1.80
N VAL A 16 -6.27 -17.75 -1.98
CA VAL A 16 -5.69 -18.31 -3.20
C VAL A 16 -5.65 -19.83 -3.07
N ILE A 17 -6.46 -20.52 -3.87
CA ILE A 17 -6.45 -21.97 -3.96
C ILE A 17 -5.21 -22.40 -4.76
N GLY A 18 -4.17 -22.86 -4.06
CA GLY A 18 -2.98 -23.41 -4.69
C GLY A 18 -3.29 -24.68 -5.50
N SER A 19 -3.17 -24.60 -6.82
CA SER A 19 -3.25 -25.77 -7.72
C SER A 19 -1.97 -26.61 -7.60
N SER A 20 -1.87 -27.45 -6.58
CA SER A 20 -0.90 -28.56 -6.57
C SER A 20 -1.61 -29.85 -6.15
N ALA A 21 -1.41 -30.90 -6.94
CA ALA A 21 -2.20 -32.13 -6.99
C ALA A 21 -2.16 -33.03 -5.73
N VAL A 22 -1.81 -32.52 -4.55
CA VAL A 22 -1.67 -33.34 -3.33
C VAL A 22 -2.31 -32.72 -2.07
N SER A 23 -2.56 -31.42 -2.00
CA SER A 23 -3.34 -30.80 -0.92
C SER A 23 -3.61 -29.34 -1.26
N THR A 24 -4.88 -28.97 -1.43
CA THR A 24 -5.29 -27.56 -1.57
C THR A 24 -5.24 -26.90 -0.20
N VAL A 25 -4.07 -26.43 0.20
CA VAL A 25 -3.94 -25.55 1.37
C VAL A 25 -4.33 -24.15 0.92
N ASP A 26 -5.46 -23.68 1.43
CA ASP A 26 -5.91 -22.31 1.24
C ASP A 26 -4.96 -21.38 2.01
N GLN A 27 -4.24 -20.51 1.31
CA GLN A 27 -3.39 -19.50 1.94
C GLN A 27 -4.02 -18.12 1.75
N PRO A 28 -4.39 -17.43 2.86
CA PRO A 28 -4.90 -16.08 2.76
C PRO A 28 -3.78 -15.13 2.31
N LEU A 29 -4.04 -14.42 1.23
CA LEU A 29 -3.22 -13.36 0.67
C LEU A 29 -3.87 -12.01 0.99
N LEU A 30 -3.11 -11.08 1.56
CA LEU A 30 -3.56 -9.71 1.80
C LEU A 30 -3.17 -8.86 0.60
N HIS A 31 -4.15 -8.21 -0.01
CA HIS A 31 -3.94 -7.14 -0.98
C HIS A 31 -4.04 -5.82 -0.22
N LEU A 32 -2.94 -5.08 -0.16
CA LEU A 32 -2.85 -3.80 0.51
C LEU A 32 -2.58 -2.72 -0.54
N ARG A 33 -3.48 -1.74 -0.61
CA ARG A 33 -3.30 -0.54 -1.44
C ARG A 33 -2.96 0.64 -0.56
N LEU A 34 -1.88 1.33 -0.90
CA LEU A 34 -1.41 2.53 -0.22
C LEU A 34 -1.43 3.69 -1.21
N ASP A 35 -2.24 4.71 -0.94
CA ASP A 35 -2.28 5.91 -1.77
C ASP A 35 -1.31 6.94 -1.17
N LEU A 36 -0.18 7.14 -1.85
CA LEU A 36 0.90 8.04 -1.45
C LEU A 36 0.68 9.41 -2.09
N GLY A 37 0.46 10.43 -1.27
CA GLY A 37 0.35 11.82 -1.71
C GLY A 37 1.66 12.57 -1.54
N GLY A 38 2.07 13.30 -2.56
CA GLY A 38 3.27 14.14 -2.49
C GLY A 38 3.63 14.77 -3.82
N GLY A 39 4.02 16.04 -3.78
CA GLY A 39 4.40 16.82 -4.95
C GLY A 39 3.37 17.92 -5.28
N ARG A 40 3.85 19.17 -5.35
CA ARG A 40 3.09 20.28 -5.92
C ARG A 40 3.04 20.07 -7.43
N VAL A 41 1.86 19.84 -8.01
CA VAL A 41 1.71 19.98 -9.46
C VAL A 41 1.55 21.47 -9.77
N SER A 42 2.62 22.16 -10.17
CA SER A 42 2.48 23.50 -10.77
C SER A 42 1.95 23.32 -12.18
N SER A 43 0.62 23.30 -12.35
CA SER A 43 0.05 23.46 -13.69
C SER A 43 0.35 24.89 -14.15
N ALA A 44 1.24 25.05 -15.12
CA ALA A 44 1.65 26.36 -15.63
C ALA A 44 0.58 27.03 -16.52
N ALA A 45 -0.71 26.68 -16.40
CA ALA A 45 -1.73 27.13 -17.34
C ALA A 45 -3.17 27.33 -16.80
N ALA A 46 -3.48 27.22 -15.51
CA ALA A 46 -4.83 27.56 -15.04
C ALA A 46 -4.84 28.07 -13.59
N ALA A 47 -5.50 29.22 -13.39
CA ALA A 47 -6.03 29.85 -12.17
C ALA A 47 -5.46 29.48 -10.76
N PRO A 48 -5.24 30.46 -9.86
CA PRO A 48 -4.51 30.30 -8.60
C PRO A 48 -5.32 29.64 -7.45
N SER A 49 -5.98 28.49 -7.64
CA SER A 49 -6.80 27.92 -6.55
C SER A 49 -6.91 26.39 -6.44
N ALA A 50 -6.16 25.59 -7.19
CA ALA A 50 -6.15 24.13 -6.96
C ALA A 50 -4.71 23.61 -6.85
N ILE A 51 -4.23 23.46 -5.62
CA ILE A 51 -3.09 22.58 -5.37
C ILE A 51 -3.61 21.17 -5.63
N GLN A 52 -3.35 20.62 -6.82
CA GLN A 52 -3.51 19.19 -7.05
C GLN A 52 -2.32 18.49 -6.42
N THR A 53 -2.58 17.79 -5.32
CA THR A 53 -1.66 16.80 -4.76
C THR A 53 -1.66 15.61 -5.71
N SER A 54 -0.50 15.25 -6.26
CA SER A 54 -0.37 13.99 -6.99
C SER A 54 -0.53 12.84 -6.01
N VAL A 55 -1.47 11.94 -6.28
CA VAL A 55 -1.67 10.70 -5.52
C VAL A 55 -1.15 9.54 -6.37
N VAL A 56 -0.23 8.76 -5.82
CA VAL A 56 0.38 7.59 -6.45
C VAL A 56 -0.05 6.35 -5.68
N PRO A 57 -0.84 5.45 -6.30
CA PRO A 57 -1.19 4.18 -5.66
C PRO A 57 0.02 3.23 -5.64
N LEU A 58 0.20 2.54 -4.54
CA LEU A 58 1.15 1.45 -4.35
C LEU A 58 0.38 0.21 -3.88
N ASP A 59 0.27 -0.78 -4.75
CA ASP A 59 -0.38 -2.06 -4.46
C ASP A 59 0.66 -3.10 -4.06
N VAL A 60 0.41 -3.80 -2.96
CA VAL A 60 1.30 -4.83 -2.40
C VAL A 60 0.49 -6.07 -2.05
N GLU A 61 1.02 -7.23 -2.40
CA GLU A 61 0.47 -8.52 -1.99
C GLU A 61 1.34 -9.12 -0.90
N LEU A 62 0.73 -9.50 0.22
CA LEU A 62 1.41 -9.98 1.41
C LEU A 62 0.84 -11.32 1.85
N ASP A 63 1.69 -12.34 1.91
CA ASP A 63 1.36 -13.57 2.61
C ASP A 63 1.41 -13.37 4.14
N ARG A 64 0.95 -14.39 4.88
CA ARG A 64 0.92 -14.34 6.35
C ARG A 64 2.29 -14.06 7.00
N SER A 65 3.37 -14.58 6.43
CA SER A 65 4.73 -14.37 6.97
C SER A 65 5.21 -12.94 6.71
N GLN A 66 4.94 -12.41 5.51
CA GLN A 66 5.29 -11.04 5.14
C GLN A 66 4.49 -10.02 5.94
N LEU A 67 3.19 -10.24 6.16
CA LEU A 67 2.36 -9.37 7.00
C LEU A 67 2.87 -9.32 8.45
N LYS A 68 3.27 -10.46 9.02
CA LYS A 68 3.84 -10.50 10.38
C LYS A 68 5.13 -9.70 10.47
N ASN A 69 6.01 -9.83 9.48
CA ASN A 69 7.26 -9.08 9.43
C ASN A 69 6.98 -7.58 9.32
N LEU A 70 6.07 -7.17 8.45
CA LEU A 70 5.66 -5.76 8.28
C LEU A 70 5.15 -5.16 9.61
N ILE A 71 4.27 -5.87 10.32
CA ILE A 71 3.77 -5.42 11.62
C ILE A 71 4.92 -5.24 12.62
N SER A 72 5.83 -6.21 12.70
CA SER A 72 6.98 -6.14 13.61
C SER A 72 7.92 -4.97 13.30
N GLU A 73 8.13 -4.67 12.01
CA GLU A 73 8.95 -3.52 11.58
C GLU A 73 8.27 -2.19 11.94
N LEU A 74 6.96 -2.08 11.73
CA LEU A 74 6.19 -0.90 12.11
C LEU A 74 6.18 -0.67 13.63
N GLU A 75 5.99 -1.73 14.42
CA GLU A 75 6.06 -1.64 15.89
C GLU A 75 7.43 -1.15 16.36
N THR A 76 8.50 -1.64 15.72
CA THR A 76 9.88 -1.20 16.02
C THR A 76 10.08 0.26 15.68
N ALA A 77 9.62 0.71 14.51
CA ALA A 77 9.74 2.10 14.06
C ALA A 77 8.93 3.08 14.93
N LEU A 78 7.78 2.66 15.47
CA LEU A 78 6.95 3.49 16.35
C LEU A 78 7.48 3.55 17.80
N SER A 79 8.31 2.58 18.20
CA SER A 79 8.87 2.50 19.54
C SER A 79 10.22 3.23 19.69
N ALA A 80 10.81 3.68 18.58
CA ALA A 80 12.08 4.40 18.50
C ALA A 80 11.89 5.92 18.57
#